data_AF-T1IWC8-F1
#
_entry.id   AF-T1IWC8-F1
#
_cell.length_a   1.000
_cell.length_b   1.000
_cell.length_c   1.000
_cell.angle_alpha   90.00
_cell.angle_beta   90.00
_cell.angle_gamma   90.00
#
_symmetry.space_group_name_H-M   'P 1'
#
loop_
_entity.id
_entity.type
_entity.pdbx_description
1 polymer ?
#
loop_
_entity_poly.entity_id
_entity_poly.type
_entity_poly.pdbx_seq_one_letter_code
_entity_poly.pdbx_strand_id
1 'polypeptide(L)'
;MAAHWLPNSCSPATVDSMQSMQFSPLIVSGKRTQCFEDSVPGKRSRAHESLVSPTGHDPHAGAMMANPAPNYADTQLLLSIPHQLLNLEMSQARQLQQLDYSPPVSFIYNPLEYAVETHSQFVYRYCTTTKPVLFVGMNPGPFGMAQTGVPFGEVNMVRDWLGIYGYVGKPPREHPNRPITGFGCHRSEVSGQRFWGFFQDLCKTPDNFFRYAFVQNYCPLVFVKDSGKNVTPNDLPLANRKQVQDICDRSIVDMIRLLQVKVVIGLGRFSEERVKAALQSAGIYNIPVGFLMHPSPINPVANRGWNAIAMQQLSQMDVLRYFMPQYGMTMY
;
A
#
# COMPACT_ATOMS: atom_id res chain seq x y z
N MET A 1 -36.57 41.61 -39.24
CA MET A 1 -37.26 41.06 -38.06
C MET A 1 -36.32 40.07 -37.39
N ALA A 2 -35.80 40.39 -36.21
CA ALA A 2 -35.41 39.46 -35.15
C ALA A 2 -34.73 40.27 -34.04
N ALA A 3 -35.13 39.98 -32.81
CA ALA A 3 -35.08 40.88 -31.66
C ALA A 3 -33.77 40.82 -30.87
N HIS A 4 -33.46 41.94 -30.23
CA HIS A 4 -32.54 42.09 -29.12
C HIS A 4 -32.98 41.27 -27.90
N TRP A 5 -32.01 40.65 -27.22
CA TRP A 5 -32.03 40.44 -25.77
C TRP A 5 -30.61 40.62 -25.21
N LEU A 6 -30.48 41.53 -24.24
CA LEU A 6 -29.40 41.66 -23.25
C LEU A 6 -30.05 41.48 -21.86
N PRO A 7 -29.29 41.52 -20.74
CA PRO A 7 -28.60 40.41 -20.11
C PRO A 7 -29.18 40.15 -18.70
N ASN A 8 -28.68 39.16 -17.95
CA ASN A 8 -28.51 39.32 -16.50
C ASN A 8 -27.65 38.22 -15.85
N SER A 9 -26.81 38.69 -14.95
CA SER A 9 -25.86 38.01 -14.07
C SER A 9 -26.54 37.35 -12.86
N CYS A 10 -26.00 36.22 -12.40
CA CYS A 10 -26.13 35.76 -11.02
C CYS A 10 -24.93 34.89 -10.58
N SER A 11 -24.56 35.08 -9.31
CA SER A 11 -23.35 34.68 -8.58
C SER A 11 -23.07 33.18 -8.43
N PRO A 12 -21.83 32.78 -8.05
CA PRO A 12 -21.48 31.40 -7.73
C PRO A 12 -21.95 30.99 -6.33
N ALA A 13 -22.58 29.82 -6.23
CA ALA A 13 -22.91 29.17 -4.97
C ALA A 13 -21.70 28.38 -4.44
N THR A 14 -21.48 28.55 -3.14
CA THR A 14 -20.50 27.92 -2.26
C THR A 14 -20.54 26.40 -2.29
N VAL A 15 -19.38 25.77 -2.50
CA VAL A 15 -19.15 24.35 -2.19
C VAL A 15 -18.67 24.27 -0.75
N ASP A 16 -19.53 23.76 0.11
CA ASP A 16 -19.24 23.38 1.48
C ASP A 16 -19.08 21.86 1.50
N SER A 17 -17.87 21.33 1.77
CA SER A 17 -17.68 20.06 2.49
C SER A 17 -16.20 19.63 2.57
N MET A 18 -15.94 18.87 3.63
CA MET A 18 -14.76 18.06 3.93
C MET A 18 -13.68 18.72 4.78
N GLN A 19 -13.96 18.67 6.08
CA GLN A 19 -12.99 18.77 7.17
C GLN A 19 -11.80 17.84 6.91
N SER A 20 -10.62 18.44 6.89
CA SER A 20 -9.33 17.79 6.96
C SER A 20 -9.18 16.98 8.25
N MET A 21 -9.11 15.65 8.16
CA MET A 21 -8.51 14.85 9.22
C MET A 21 -6.99 15.09 9.18
N GLN A 22 -6.52 15.99 10.05
CA GLN A 22 -5.09 16.19 10.30
C GLN A 22 -4.54 14.99 11.08
N PHE A 23 -3.64 14.22 10.46
CA PHE A 23 -2.81 13.26 11.17
C PHE A 23 -1.74 14.01 11.97
N SER A 24 -1.82 13.95 13.31
CA SER A 24 -0.74 14.40 14.19
C SER A 24 0.29 13.28 14.36
N PRO A 25 1.60 13.53 14.14
CA PRO A 25 2.63 12.55 14.46
C PRO A 25 2.88 12.52 15.98
N LEU A 26 2.73 11.34 16.58
CA LEU A 26 3.11 11.06 17.97
C LEU A 26 4.64 11.20 18.12
N ILE A 27 5.09 12.31 18.71
CA ILE A 27 6.46 12.49 19.20
C ILE A 27 6.57 11.77 20.55
N VAL A 28 7.36 10.71 20.60
CA VAL A 28 7.77 10.06 21.84
C VAL A 28 8.90 10.89 22.47
N SER A 29 8.58 11.70 23.48
CA SER A 29 9.59 12.40 24.30
C SER A 29 10.09 11.48 25.41
N GLY A 30 11.25 10.85 25.21
CA GLY A 30 12.00 10.20 26.30
C GLY A 30 12.75 11.27 27.10
N LYS A 31 12.26 11.61 28.30
CA LYS A 31 13.01 12.43 29.26
C LYS A 31 13.99 11.52 30.02
N ARG A 32 15.29 11.72 29.79
CA ARG A 32 16.37 11.30 30.69
C ARG A 32 16.34 12.20 31.92
N THR A 33 16.25 11.59 33.10
CA THR A 33 16.60 12.17 34.39
C THR A 33 18.12 12.25 34.53
N GLN A 34 18.64 13.43 34.87
CA GLN A 34 19.96 13.56 35.46
C GLN A 34 19.91 14.63 36.57
N CYS A 35 20.47 14.23 37.70
CA CYS A 35 20.40 14.87 39.01
C CYS A 35 21.07 16.25 39.03
N PHE A 36 20.53 17.14 39.85
CA PHE A 36 21.30 18.19 40.52
C PHE A 36 20.84 18.25 41.98
N GLU A 37 21.80 18.07 42.88
CA GLU A 37 21.70 18.39 44.30
C GLU A 37 21.65 19.91 44.45
N ASP A 38 20.81 20.41 45.35
CA ASP A 38 21.13 21.64 46.08
C ASP A 38 20.43 21.65 47.44
N SER A 39 21.20 22.11 48.42
CA SER A 39 20.91 22.16 49.85
C SER A 39 20.13 23.43 50.21
N VAL A 40 19.27 23.39 51.24
CA VAL A 40 19.10 24.40 52.32
C VAL A 40 17.95 23.95 53.26
N PRO A 41 18.10 24.03 54.60
CA PRO A 41 17.06 23.69 55.57
C PRO A 41 16.31 24.95 56.09
N GLY A 42 15.03 24.83 56.46
CA GLY A 42 14.40 25.89 57.25
C GLY A 42 12.90 25.86 57.47
N LYS A 43 12.55 25.53 58.72
CA LYS A 43 11.44 26.07 59.55
C LYS A 43 10.02 25.49 59.42
N ARG A 44 9.67 24.85 60.54
CA ARG A 44 8.35 24.56 61.13
C ARG A 44 7.38 25.74 61.09
N SER A 45 6.09 25.44 60.88
CA SER A 45 5.04 25.84 61.84
C SER A 45 3.86 24.85 61.78
N ARG A 46 3.36 24.49 62.98
CA ARG A 46 2.13 23.74 63.25
C ARG A 46 1.00 24.73 63.48
N ALA A 47 -0.24 24.38 63.10
CA ALA A 47 -1.42 24.59 63.95
C ALA A 47 -2.64 23.80 63.45
N HIS A 48 -3.21 23.02 64.38
CA HIS A 48 -4.60 22.61 64.63
C HIS A 48 -5.52 22.16 63.48
N GLU A 49 -5.91 20.88 63.45
CA GLU A 49 -7.03 20.24 64.19
C GLU A 49 -8.41 20.63 63.67
N SER A 50 -9.11 19.67 63.06
CA SER A 50 -10.48 19.31 63.47
C SER A 50 -10.88 17.98 62.83
N LEU A 51 -11.08 17.00 63.70
CA LEU A 51 -11.78 15.75 63.41
C LEU A 51 -13.27 16.06 63.22
N VAL A 52 -13.82 15.69 62.07
CA VAL A 52 -15.24 15.36 61.94
C VAL A 52 -15.37 14.20 60.95
N SER A 53 -15.60 13.00 61.48
CA SER A 53 -16.24 11.93 60.73
C SER A 53 -17.75 12.12 60.86
N PRO A 54 -18.52 11.94 59.78
CA PRO A 54 -19.75 11.18 59.93
C PRO A 54 -19.86 10.09 58.87
N THR A 55 -20.13 8.91 59.41
CA THR A 55 -20.74 7.76 58.77
C THR A 55 -21.92 8.15 57.87
N GLY A 56 -21.83 7.77 56.59
CA GLY A 56 -22.93 7.76 55.65
C GLY A 56 -22.74 6.58 54.71
N HIS A 57 -23.33 5.45 55.05
CA HIS A 57 -23.44 4.28 54.18
C HIS A 57 -24.57 4.56 53.18
N ASP A 58 -24.22 4.76 51.91
CA ASP A 58 -25.18 4.83 50.81
C ASP A 58 -25.13 3.48 50.04
N PRO A 59 -26.19 2.64 50.09
CA PRO A 59 -26.16 1.31 49.48
C PRO A 59 -26.55 1.30 47.98
N HIS A 60 -26.55 2.44 47.28
CA HIS A 60 -26.96 2.49 45.86
C HIS A 60 -25.91 3.02 44.87
N ALA A 61 -24.62 2.73 45.09
CA ALA A 61 -23.63 2.77 44.01
C ALA A 61 -23.71 1.49 43.17
N GLY A 62 -24.65 1.45 42.22
CA GLY A 62 -24.66 0.43 41.17
C GLY A 62 -23.32 0.45 40.44
N ALA A 63 -22.55 -0.63 40.57
CA ALA A 63 -21.32 -0.83 39.82
C ALA A 63 -21.66 -0.88 38.33
N MET A 64 -21.45 0.24 37.63
CA MET A 64 -21.36 0.22 36.18
C MET A 64 -20.12 -0.59 35.84
N MET A 65 -20.32 -1.86 35.50
CA MET A 65 -19.27 -2.68 34.91
C MET A 65 -18.83 -1.99 33.63
N ALA A 66 -17.65 -1.41 33.66
CA ALA A 66 -16.99 -0.93 32.44
C ALA A 66 -16.86 -2.14 31.51
N ASN A 67 -17.50 -2.07 30.34
CA ASN A 67 -17.32 -3.09 29.31
C ASN A 67 -15.81 -3.23 29.04
N PRO A 68 -15.25 -4.44 29.03
CA PRO A 68 -13.85 -4.64 28.72
C PRO A 68 -13.58 -4.07 27.32
N ALA A 69 -12.51 -3.29 27.19
CA ALA A 69 -12.07 -2.78 25.89
C ALA A 69 -11.97 -3.95 24.90
N PRO A 70 -12.47 -3.79 23.66
CA PRO A 70 -12.44 -4.87 22.68
C PRO A 70 -11.01 -5.37 22.48
N ASN A 71 -10.86 -6.69 22.33
CA ASN A 71 -9.55 -7.28 22.09
C ASN A 71 -8.95 -6.69 20.81
N TYR A 72 -7.62 -6.57 20.73
CA TYR A 72 -6.92 -6.04 19.56
C TYR A 72 -7.31 -6.78 18.26
N ALA A 73 -7.54 -8.09 18.36
CA ALA A 73 -8.05 -8.91 17.25
C ALA A 73 -9.47 -8.51 16.81
N ASP A 74 -10.38 -8.25 17.76
CA ASP A 74 -11.75 -7.80 17.47
C ASP A 74 -11.76 -6.38 16.87
N THR A 75 -10.80 -5.55 17.28
CA THR A 75 -10.64 -4.18 16.78
C THR A 75 -10.15 -4.17 15.33
N GLN A 76 -9.32 -5.15 14.93
CA GLN A 76 -8.87 -5.30 13.54
C GLN A 76 -10.01 -5.72 12.60
N LEU A 77 -10.94 -6.56 13.07
CA LEU A 77 -12.12 -6.99 12.30
C LEU A 77 -13.10 -5.85 11.99
N LEU A 78 -13.08 -4.77 12.78
CA LEU A 78 -13.91 -3.57 12.56
C LEU A 78 -13.30 -2.57 11.56
N LEU A 79 -12.03 -2.74 11.18
CA LEU A 79 -11.37 -1.87 10.21
C LEU A 79 -11.87 -2.18 8.79
N SER A 80 -12.05 -1.14 7.97
CA SER A 80 -12.33 -1.33 6.54
C SER A 80 -11.19 -2.09 5.84
N ILE A 81 -11.48 -2.83 4.76
CA ILE A 81 -10.47 -3.52 3.92
C ILE A 81 -9.24 -2.65 3.59
N PRO A 82 -9.37 -1.38 3.13
CA PRO A 82 -8.18 -0.58 2.80
C PRO A 82 -7.31 -0.27 4.02
N HIS A 83 -7.91 -0.02 5.19
CA HIS A 83 -7.16 0.15 6.44
C HIS A 83 -6.41 -1.12 6.84
N GLN A 84 -7.05 -2.29 6.74
CA GLN A 84 -6.41 -3.58 7.04
C GLN A 84 -5.26 -3.86 6.06
N LEU A 85 -5.45 -3.57 4.77
CA LEU A 85 -4.42 -3.75 3.76
C LEU A 85 -3.19 -2.87 4.03
N LEU A 86 -3.40 -1.57 4.29
CA LEU A 86 -2.32 -0.65 4.64
C LEU A 86 -1.57 -1.11 5.90
N ASN A 87 -2.26 -1.67 6.89
CA ASN A 87 -1.62 -2.24 8.08
C ASN A 87 -0.75 -3.46 7.76
N LEU A 88 -1.19 -4.36 6.87
CA LEU A 88 -0.39 -5.48 6.40
C LEU A 88 0.87 -4.99 5.66
N GLU A 89 0.71 -4.02 4.77
CA GLU A 89 1.81 -3.42 4.00
C GLU A 89 2.83 -2.72 4.90
N MET A 90 2.39 -1.93 5.87
CA MET A 90 3.27 -1.30 6.86
C MET A 90 3.99 -2.33 7.73
N SER A 91 3.30 -3.37 8.17
CA SER A 91 3.91 -4.46 8.96
C SER A 91 4.99 -5.19 8.17
N GLN A 92 4.71 -5.51 6.91
CA GLN A 92 5.67 -6.11 5.99
C GLN A 92 6.90 -5.22 5.80
N ALA A 93 6.68 -3.93 5.47
CA ALA A 93 7.78 -2.99 5.23
C ALA A 93 8.68 -2.81 6.46
N ARG A 94 8.09 -2.69 7.66
CA ARG A 94 8.84 -2.58 8.92
C ARG A 94 9.70 -3.80 9.18
N GLN A 95 9.16 -5.01 9.01
CA GLN A 95 9.93 -6.25 9.18
C GLN A 95 11.10 -6.33 8.18
N LEU A 96 10.87 -5.93 6.93
CA LEU A 96 11.93 -5.92 5.91
C LEU A 96 13.01 -4.88 6.22
N GLN A 97 12.64 -3.68 6.67
CA GLN A 97 13.59 -2.61 7.02
C GLN A 97 14.48 -2.96 8.23
N GLN A 98 14.08 -3.93 9.07
CA GLN A 98 14.86 -4.42 10.21
C GLN A 98 15.91 -5.47 9.84
N LEU A 99 15.95 -5.95 8.59
CA LEU A 99 16.93 -6.93 8.16
C LEU A 99 18.31 -6.29 7.92
N ASP A 100 19.37 -7.02 8.28
CA ASP A 100 20.75 -6.64 7.98
C ASP A 100 21.12 -7.05 6.55
N TYR A 101 21.01 -6.10 5.62
CA TYR A 101 21.35 -6.35 4.21
C TYR A 101 22.87 -6.30 3.99
N SER A 102 23.40 -7.41 3.49
CA SER A 102 24.80 -7.50 3.08
C SER A 102 25.00 -6.95 1.65
N PRO A 103 26.25 -6.66 1.24
CA PRO A 103 26.56 -6.38 -0.15
C PRO A 103 25.94 -7.44 -1.09
N PRO A 104 25.40 -7.03 -2.26
CA PRO A 104 25.67 -5.75 -2.92
C PRO A 104 24.65 -4.64 -2.62
N VAL A 105 23.78 -4.78 -1.62
CA VAL A 105 22.80 -3.74 -1.27
C VAL A 105 23.51 -2.59 -0.55
N SER A 106 23.31 -1.35 -1.03
CA SER A 106 23.93 -0.14 -0.46
C SER A 106 22.91 0.94 -0.13
N PHE A 107 21.77 0.97 -0.84
CA PHE A 107 20.63 1.83 -0.56
C PHE A 107 19.34 1.02 -0.62
N ILE A 108 18.38 1.38 0.23
CA ILE A 108 17.08 0.74 0.34
C ILE A 108 16.03 1.83 0.34
N TYR A 109 15.08 1.76 -0.60
CA TYR A 109 13.96 2.69 -0.66
C TYR A 109 12.68 1.96 -0.28
N ASN A 110 11.86 2.61 0.56
CA ASN A 110 10.53 2.14 0.95
C ASN A 110 9.47 3.15 0.48
N PRO A 111 8.88 2.96 -0.72
CA PRO A 111 7.86 3.87 -1.25
C PRO A 111 6.60 3.92 -0.38
N LEU A 112 6.31 2.88 0.40
CA LEU A 112 5.16 2.87 1.31
C LEU A 112 5.31 3.88 2.46
N GLU A 113 6.52 4.35 2.71
CA GLU A 113 6.83 5.35 3.74
C GLU A 113 6.90 6.76 3.14
N TYR A 114 7.79 6.99 2.18
CA TYR A 114 7.98 8.34 1.63
C TYR A 114 6.93 8.74 0.60
N ALA A 115 6.20 7.79 -0.02
CA ALA A 115 5.06 8.04 -0.91
C ALA A 115 3.74 7.58 -0.28
N VAL A 116 3.66 7.63 1.06
CA VAL A 116 2.50 7.15 1.83
C VAL A 116 1.19 7.84 1.43
N GLU A 117 1.23 9.13 1.07
CA GLU A 117 0.04 9.89 0.67
C GLU A 117 -0.59 9.29 -0.59
N THR A 118 0.20 9.16 -1.66
CA THR A 118 -0.28 8.69 -2.96
C THR A 118 -0.58 7.19 -2.94
N HIS A 119 0.19 6.41 -2.19
CA HIS A 119 -0.10 5.00 -1.96
C HIS A 119 -1.41 4.81 -1.17
N SER A 120 -1.65 5.60 -0.13
CA SER A 120 -2.90 5.55 0.62
C SER A 120 -4.09 5.95 -0.25
N GLN A 121 -3.95 6.99 -1.08
CA GLN A 121 -4.98 7.36 -2.06
C GLN A 121 -5.31 6.19 -3.00
N PHE A 122 -4.30 5.47 -3.50
CA PHE A 122 -4.50 4.28 -4.34
C PHE A 122 -5.32 3.21 -3.63
N VAL A 123 -4.94 2.87 -2.39
CA VAL A 123 -5.60 1.80 -1.62
C VAL A 123 -7.02 2.21 -1.22
N TYR A 124 -7.23 3.42 -0.71
CA TYR A 124 -8.56 3.91 -0.32
C TYR A 124 -9.51 4.09 -1.50
N ARG A 125 -9.00 4.48 -2.67
CA ARG A 125 -9.82 4.65 -3.86
C ARG A 125 -10.24 3.31 -4.46
N TYR A 126 -9.31 2.34 -4.51
CA TYR A 126 -9.50 1.17 -5.35
C TYR A 126 -9.62 -0.17 -4.61
N CYS A 127 -9.34 -0.21 -3.30
CA CYS A 127 -9.38 -1.43 -2.49
C CYS A 127 -10.44 -1.42 -1.39
N THR A 128 -11.62 -0.86 -1.67
CA THR A 128 -12.73 -0.74 -0.69
C THR A 128 -13.56 -2.02 -0.53
N THR A 129 -13.37 -3.01 -1.40
CA THR A 129 -14.10 -4.28 -1.44
C THR A 129 -13.14 -5.45 -1.59
N THR A 130 -13.64 -6.68 -1.41
CA THR A 130 -12.92 -7.90 -1.82
C THR A 130 -12.61 -7.89 -3.32
N LYS A 131 -11.54 -8.59 -3.72
CA LYS A 131 -10.97 -8.57 -5.07
C LYS A 131 -10.74 -10.02 -5.55
N PRO A 132 -11.60 -10.59 -6.40
CA PRO A 132 -11.42 -11.95 -6.89
C PRO A 132 -10.12 -12.17 -7.69
N VAL A 133 -9.56 -11.13 -8.32
CA VAL A 133 -8.31 -11.21 -9.07
C VAL A 133 -7.22 -10.37 -8.38
N LEU A 134 -6.05 -10.95 -8.13
CA LEU A 134 -4.89 -10.21 -7.65
C LEU A 134 -3.73 -10.33 -8.63
N PHE A 135 -3.26 -9.21 -9.18
CA PHE A 135 -2.02 -9.16 -9.96
C PHE A 135 -0.84 -8.90 -9.04
N VAL A 136 0.22 -9.69 -9.16
CA VAL A 136 1.40 -9.61 -8.28
C VAL A 136 2.67 -9.34 -9.08
N GLY A 137 3.23 -8.14 -8.94
CA GLY A 137 4.56 -7.78 -9.40
C GLY A 137 5.67 -8.23 -8.43
N MET A 138 6.92 -8.12 -8.84
CA MET A 138 8.06 -8.52 -8.02
C MET A 138 8.37 -7.48 -6.93
N ASN A 139 8.81 -6.29 -7.35
CA ASN A 139 9.13 -5.17 -6.49
C ASN A 139 9.11 -3.84 -7.29
N PRO A 140 9.10 -2.67 -6.63
CA PRO A 140 9.01 -1.39 -7.33
C PRO A 140 10.14 -1.19 -8.35
N GLY A 141 9.79 -0.72 -9.53
CA GLY A 141 10.76 -0.19 -10.48
C GLY A 141 11.14 1.27 -10.16
N PRO A 142 12.32 1.73 -10.60
CA PRO A 142 12.91 3.00 -10.16
C PRO A 142 12.21 4.25 -10.69
N PHE A 143 11.39 4.12 -11.74
CA PHE A 143 10.69 5.26 -12.38
C PHE A 143 9.16 5.11 -12.34
N GLY A 144 8.65 4.01 -11.78
CA GLY A 144 7.23 3.79 -11.53
C GLY A 144 6.91 3.91 -10.05
N MET A 145 6.64 2.77 -9.40
CA MET A 145 6.22 2.75 -7.99
C MET A 145 7.23 3.42 -7.03
N ALA A 146 8.53 3.41 -7.32
CA ALA A 146 9.49 4.15 -6.50
C ALA A 146 9.26 5.66 -6.50
N GLN A 147 8.64 6.20 -7.55
CA GLN A 147 8.34 7.62 -7.70
C GLN A 147 6.91 7.96 -7.28
N THR A 148 5.96 7.02 -7.41
CA THR A 148 4.53 7.32 -7.27
C THR A 148 3.85 6.62 -6.10
N GLY A 149 4.47 5.61 -5.50
CA GLY A 149 3.85 4.75 -4.48
C GLY A 149 2.83 3.75 -5.04
N VAL A 150 2.52 3.76 -6.34
CA VAL A 150 1.54 2.88 -6.97
C VAL A 150 2.23 1.72 -7.68
N PRO A 151 1.83 0.43 -7.50
CA PRO A 151 2.40 -0.70 -8.24
C PRO A 151 2.35 -0.48 -9.76
N PHE A 152 3.44 -0.81 -10.46
CA PHE A 152 3.58 -0.51 -11.90
C PHE A 152 3.31 0.97 -12.24
N GLY A 153 3.50 1.88 -11.27
CA GLY A 153 2.96 3.23 -11.31
C GLY A 153 3.76 4.21 -12.14
N GLU A 154 3.76 4.04 -13.46
CA GLU A 154 4.26 5.05 -14.39
C GLU A 154 3.51 6.38 -14.20
N VAL A 155 4.25 7.49 -14.16
CA VAL A 155 3.76 8.79 -13.67
C VAL A 155 2.51 9.27 -14.41
N ASN A 156 2.46 9.18 -15.74
CA ASN A 156 1.31 9.68 -16.51
C ASN A 156 0.11 8.76 -16.33
N MET A 157 0.29 7.44 -16.33
CA MET A 157 -0.80 6.51 -16.07
C MET A 157 -1.39 6.69 -14.67
N VAL A 158 -0.55 6.92 -13.67
CA VAL A 158 -1.01 7.16 -12.29
C VAL A 158 -1.76 8.49 -12.17
N ARG A 159 -1.24 9.57 -12.76
CA ARG A 159 -1.87 10.89 -12.70
C ARG A 159 -3.14 10.97 -13.54
N ASP A 160 -3.04 10.60 -14.82
CA ASP A 160 -4.03 10.93 -15.84
C ASP A 160 -5.13 9.87 -15.95
N TRP A 161 -4.81 8.59 -15.71
CA TRP A 161 -5.80 7.52 -15.77
C TRP A 161 -6.29 7.10 -14.38
N LEU A 162 -5.38 6.80 -13.44
CA LEU A 162 -5.76 6.43 -12.07
C LEU A 162 -6.20 7.63 -11.22
N GLY A 163 -5.95 8.87 -11.67
CA GLY A 163 -6.36 10.07 -10.95
C GLY A 163 -5.75 10.17 -9.55
N ILE A 164 -4.53 9.67 -9.37
CA ILE A 164 -3.77 9.72 -8.11
C ILE A 164 -2.62 10.70 -8.29
N TYR A 165 -2.53 11.66 -7.38
CA TYR A 165 -1.46 12.64 -7.35
C TYR A 165 -1.33 13.19 -5.93
N GLY A 166 -0.13 13.58 -5.53
CA GLY A 166 0.11 14.08 -4.18
C GLY A 166 1.57 14.27 -3.88
N TYR A 167 1.86 14.60 -2.62
CA TYR A 167 3.23 14.74 -2.15
C TYR A 167 3.95 13.39 -2.13
N VAL A 168 5.22 13.42 -2.54
CA VAL A 168 6.15 12.30 -2.45
C VAL A 168 7.43 12.83 -1.80
N GLY A 169 7.73 12.32 -0.62
CA GLY A 169 8.95 12.61 0.13
C GLY A 169 10.18 11.91 -0.43
N LYS A 170 11.25 11.86 0.37
CA LYS A 170 12.52 11.20 0.02
C LYS A 170 12.80 10.02 0.94
N PRO A 171 13.49 8.97 0.47
CA PRO A 171 14.06 7.97 1.37
C PRO A 171 15.19 8.61 2.22
N PRO A 172 15.53 8.05 3.40
CA PRO A 172 16.54 8.63 4.30
C PRO A 172 17.92 8.82 3.68
N ARG A 173 18.28 7.96 2.72
CA ARG A 173 19.50 8.06 1.91
C ARG A 173 19.15 7.82 0.46
N GLU A 174 19.47 8.77 -0.40
CA GLU A 174 19.30 8.66 -1.85
C GLU A 174 20.64 8.40 -2.53
N HIS A 175 20.66 7.44 -3.45
CA HIS A 175 21.75 7.28 -4.40
C HIS A 175 21.65 8.40 -5.48
N PRO A 176 22.73 9.12 -5.82
CA PRO A 176 22.70 10.25 -6.78
C PRO A 176 22.09 9.92 -8.15
N ASN A 177 22.37 8.73 -8.68
CA ASN A 177 21.79 8.23 -9.95
C ASN A 177 20.38 7.64 -9.84
N ARG A 178 19.75 7.66 -8.66
CA ARG A 178 18.40 7.16 -8.40
C ARG A 178 17.63 8.14 -7.50
N PRO A 179 17.48 9.41 -7.91
CA PRO A 179 16.71 10.37 -7.14
C PRO A 179 15.22 10.03 -7.19
N ILE A 180 14.51 10.27 -6.08
CA ILE A 180 13.06 10.31 -6.02
C ILE A 180 12.63 11.74 -6.28
N THR A 181 11.93 11.99 -7.38
CA THR A 181 11.41 13.31 -7.76
C THR A 181 9.89 13.34 -7.76
N GLY A 182 9.25 12.27 -7.28
CA GLY A 182 7.80 12.15 -7.27
C GLY A 182 7.20 12.22 -8.66
N PHE A 183 6.06 12.90 -8.78
CA PHE A 183 5.41 13.19 -10.06
C PHE A 183 6.17 14.20 -10.95
N GLY A 184 7.29 14.75 -10.47
CA GLY A 184 8.25 15.49 -11.30
C GLY A 184 9.20 14.59 -12.09
N CYS A 185 9.12 13.25 -11.95
CA CYS A 185 9.94 12.32 -12.72
C CYS A 185 9.59 12.36 -14.21
N HIS A 186 10.53 12.80 -15.05
CA HIS A 186 10.35 12.85 -16.52
C HIS A 186 10.60 11.51 -17.22
N ARG A 187 11.05 10.48 -16.48
CA ARG A 187 11.29 9.15 -17.04
C ARG A 187 10.03 8.32 -16.96
N SER A 188 9.63 7.75 -18.09
CA SER A 188 8.53 6.79 -18.14
C SER A 188 9.03 5.38 -17.83
N GLU A 189 8.34 4.69 -16.92
CA GLU A 189 8.56 3.27 -16.67
C GLU A 189 7.76 2.43 -17.69
N VAL A 190 8.45 1.95 -18.73
CA VAL A 190 7.83 1.17 -19.83
C VAL A 190 6.99 -0.01 -19.34
N SER A 191 7.45 -0.72 -18.29
CA SER A 191 6.68 -1.82 -17.68
C SER A 191 5.32 -1.35 -17.18
N GLY A 192 5.31 -0.21 -16.47
CA GLY A 192 4.11 0.38 -15.91
C GLY A 192 3.18 0.96 -16.97
N GLN A 193 3.75 1.68 -17.94
CA GLN A 193 3.02 2.20 -19.08
C GLN A 193 2.28 1.09 -19.85
N ARG A 194 2.97 -0.02 -20.15
CA ARG A 194 2.36 -1.16 -20.85
C ARG A 194 1.27 -1.82 -20.01
N PHE A 195 1.55 -2.06 -18.72
CA PHE A 195 0.59 -2.72 -17.82
C PHE A 195 -0.70 -1.90 -17.69
N TRP A 196 -0.60 -0.65 -17.29
CA TRP A 196 -1.78 0.19 -17.11
C TRP A 196 -2.41 0.59 -18.44
N GLY A 197 -1.62 0.83 -19.49
CA GLY A 197 -2.15 1.15 -20.82
C GLY A 197 -3.01 0.02 -21.39
N PHE A 198 -2.59 -1.24 -21.20
CA PHE A 198 -3.41 -2.40 -21.58
C PHE A 198 -4.77 -2.41 -20.85
N PHE A 199 -4.79 -2.16 -19.54
CA PHE A 199 -6.05 -2.13 -18.78
C PHE A 199 -6.86 -0.86 -19.02
N GLN A 200 -6.25 0.27 -19.37
CA GLN A 200 -6.94 1.45 -19.88
C GLN A 200 -7.66 1.13 -21.18
N ASP A 201 -6.99 0.48 -22.14
CA ASP A 201 -7.62 0.08 -23.40
C ASP A 201 -8.75 -0.94 -23.18
N LEU A 202 -8.55 -1.90 -22.28
CA LEU A 202 -9.50 -2.97 -22.00
C LEU A 202 -10.72 -2.49 -21.20
N CYS A 203 -10.47 -1.78 -20.09
CA CYS A 203 -11.48 -1.44 -19.09
C CYS A 203 -12.06 -0.03 -19.26
N LYS A 204 -11.38 0.83 -20.05
CA LYS A 204 -11.69 2.26 -20.27
C LYS A 204 -11.51 3.13 -19.03
N THR A 205 -12.20 2.80 -17.94
CA THR A 205 -12.05 3.49 -16.64
C THR A 205 -11.32 2.59 -15.64
N PRO A 206 -10.62 3.18 -14.66
CA PRO A 206 -10.04 2.41 -13.56
C PRO A 206 -11.08 1.62 -12.77
N ASP A 207 -12.27 2.19 -12.53
CA ASP A 207 -13.34 1.56 -11.75
C ASP A 207 -13.75 0.20 -12.31
N ASN A 208 -13.76 0.06 -13.65
CA ASN A 208 -14.06 -1.22 -14.30
C ASN A 208 -12.99 -2.29 -14.03
N PHE A 209 -11.72 -1.91 -13.95
CA PHE A 209 -10.64 -2.82 -13.54
C PHE A 209 -10.75 -3.16 -12.05
N PHE A 210 -10.83 -2.13 -11.20
CA PHE A 210 -10.78 -2.29 -9.75
C PHE A 210 -12.05 -2.86 -9.14
N ARG A 211 -13.16 -2.94 -9.89
CA ARG A 211 -14.36 -3.66 -9.47
C ARG A 211 -14.06 -5.12 -9.09
N TYR A 212 -13.12 -5.76 -9.78
CA TYR A 212 -12.80 -7.18 -9.58
C TYR A 212 -11.32 -7.45 -9.30
N ALA A 213 -10.44 -6.54 -9.68
CA ALA A 213 -9.01 -6.77 -9.57
C ALA A 213 -8.31 -5.78 -8.65
N PHE A 214 -7.14 -6.18 -8.16
CA PHE A 214 -6.20 -5.29 -7.52
C PHE A 214 -4.77 -5.66 -7.92
N VAL A 215 -3.83 -4.76 -7.67
CA VAL A 215 -2.43 -4.93 -8.04
C VAL A 215 -1.57 -4.71 -6.82
N GLN A 216 -0.65 -5.64 -6.59
CA GLN A 216 0.32 -5.58 -5.50
C GLN A 216 1.72 -5.93 -5.97
N ASN A 217 2.73 -5.49 -5.23
CA ASN A 217 4.08 -6.04 -5.36
C ASN A 217 4.32 -7.05 -4.24
N TYR A 218 4.99 -8.15 -4.56
CA TYR A 218 5.38 -9.15 -3.59
C TYR A 218 6.32 -8.57 -2.51
N CYS A 219 7.31 -7.78 -2.93
CA CYS A 219 8.19 -7.04 -2.03
C CYS A 219 8.03 -5.53 -2.28
N PRO A 220 7.75 -4.71 -1.24
CA PRO A 220 7.57 -3.28 -1.41
C PRO A 220 8.88 -2.49 -1.51
N LEU A 221 10.04 -3.12 -1.24
CA LEU A 221 11.32 -2.42 -1.19
C LEU A 221 12.05 -2.37 -2.54
N VAL A 222 12.80 -1.29 -2.74
CA VAL A 222 13.81 -1.16 -3.81
C VAL A 222 15.18 -1.35 -3.21
N PHE A 223 15.98 -2.25 -3.78
CA PHE A 223 17.37 -2.46 -3.39
C PHE A 223 18.30 -1.92 -4.48
N VAL A 224 19.28 -1.12 -4.09
CA VAL A 224 20.18 -0.44 -5.02
C VAL A 224 21.64 -0.67 -4.59
N LYS A 225 22.49 -1.02 -5.56
CA LYS A 225 23.95 -1.10 -5.37
C LYS A 225 24.56 0.29 -5.21
N ASP A 226 25.78 0.36 -4.72
CA ASP A 226 26.59 1.59 -4.70
C ASP A 226 26.82 2.20 -6.11
N SER A 227 26.77 1.37 -7.16
CA SER A 227 26.79 1.85 -8.56
C SER A 227 25.47 2.47 -9.04
N GLY A 228 24.42 2.42 -8.23
CA GLY A 228 23.05 2.82 -8.59
C GLY A 228 22.28 1.72 -9.33
N LYS A 229 22.89 0.58 -9.67
CA LYS A 229 22.19 -0.54 -10.33
C LYS A 229 21.16 -1.18 -9.40
N ASN A 230 20.03 -1.59 -9.96
CA ASN A 230 18.98 -2.31 -9.23
C ASN A 230 19.49 -3.69 -8.77
N VAL A 231 19.06 -4.12 -7.59
CA VAL A 231 19.19 -5.50 -7.09
C VAL A 231 17.78 -6.04 -6.97
N THR A 232 17.45 -7.09 -7.73
CA THR A 232 16.14 -7.73 -7.56
C THR A 232 16.15 -8.61 -6.30
N PRO A 233 14.99 -8.97 -5.74
CA PRO A 233 14.92 -9.96 -4.66
C PRO A 233 15.67 -11.27 -4.99
N ASN A 234 15.69 -11.68 -6.27
CA ASN A 234 16.46 -12.83 -6.75
C ASN A 234 17.97 -12.64 -6.76
N ASP A 235 18.45 -11.40 -6.79
CA ASP A 235 19.88 -11.08 -6.81
C ASP A 235 20.43 -10.83 -5.40
N LEU A 236 19.59 -10.89 -4.37
CA LEU A 236 20.02 -10.79 -2.98
C LEU A 236 20.87 -12.00 -2.57
N PRO A 237 21.85 -11.81 -1.64
CA PRO A 237 22.56 -12.91 -1.01
C PRO A 237 21.58 -13.93 -0.40
N LEU A 238 21.95 -15.21 -0.40
CA LEU A 238 21.04 -16.31 -0.03
C LEU A 238 20.34 -16.09 1.32
N ALA A 239 21.07 -15.66 2.35
CA ALA A 239 20.51 -15.39 3.67
C ALA A 239 19.45 -14.27 3.64
N ASN A 240 19.79 -13.11 3.05
CA ASN A 240 18.84 -12.01 2.92
C ASN A 240 17.66 -12.39 2.04
N ARG A 241 17.88 -13.11 0.95
CA ARG A 241 16.82 -13.59 0.06
C ARG A 241 15.81 -14.43 0.82
N LYS A 242 16.27 -15.39 1.63
CA LYS A 242 15.39 -16.24 2.42
C LYS A 242 14.56 -15.42 3.41
N GLN A 243 15.20 -14.51 4.16
CA GLN A 243 14.49 -13.67 5.13
C GLN A 243 13.43 -12.77 4.48
N VAL A 244 13.78 -12.13 3.35
CA VAL A 244 12.85 -11.32 2.56
C VAL A 244 11.69 -12.18 2.06
N GLN A 245 11.98 -13.35 1.51
CA GLN A 245 10.95 -14.27 1.02
C GLN A 245 10.01 -14.74 2.13
N ASP A 246 10.53 -15.12 3.29
CA ASP A 246 9.72 -15.57 4.43
C ASP A 246 8.74 -14.46 4.88
N ILE A 247 9.18 -13.20 4.92
CA ILE A 247 8.32 -12.06 5.31
C ILE A 247 7.28 -11.77 4.23
N CYS A 248 7.70 -11.70 2.97
CA CYS A 248 6.82 -11.37 1.85
C CYS A 248 5.78 -12.48 1.56
N ASP A 249 6.16 -13.76 1.76
CA ASP A 249 5.23 -14.90 1.64
C ASP A 249 4.08 -14.79 2.63
N ARG A 250 4.37 -14.49 3.90
CA ARG A 250 3.33 -14.32 4.92
C ARG A 250 2.40 -13.16 4.54
N SER A 251 2.99 -12.02 4.20
CA SER A 251 2.24 -10.82 3.81
C SER A 251 1.31 -11.07 2.62
N ILE A 252 1.80 -11.68 1.54
CA ILE A 252 0.96 -11.90 0.35
C ILE A 252 -0.16 -12.90 0.63
N VAL A 253 0.07 -13.91 1.47
CA VAL A 253 -0.98 -14.84 1.89
C VAL A 253 -2.05 -14.13 2.72
N ASP A 254 -1.66 -13.25 3.63
CA ASP A 254 -2.61 -12.49 4.45
C ASP A 254 -3.42 -11.50 3.60
N MET A 255 -2.80 -10.85 2.61
CA MET A 255 -3.50 -10.03 1.62
C MET A 255 -4.49 -10.84 0.78
N ILE A 256 -4.10 -12.04 0.34
CA ILE A 256 -4.96 -12.95 -0.42
C ILE A 256 -6.21 -13.33 0.39
N ARG A 257 -6.04 -13.60 1.69
CA ARG A 257 -7.16 -13.90 2.61
C ARG A 257 -8.05 -12.68 2.81
N LEU A 258 -7.46 -11.52 3.14
CA LEU A 258 -8.17 -10.26 3.36
C LEU A 258 -9.05 -9.89 2.15
N LEU A 259 -8.49 -9.99 0.95
CA LEU A 259 -9.18 -9.63 -0.29
C LEU A 259 -10.09 -10.74 -0.83
N GLN A 260 -10.13 -11.91 -0.19
CA GLN A 260 -10.87 -13.10 -0.64
C GLN A 260 -10.60 -13.47 -2.10
N VAL A 261 -9.32 -13.42 -2.49
CA VAL A 261 -8.87 -13.66 -3.87
C VAL A 261 -9.27 -15.05 -4.34
N LYS A 262 -9.68 -15.15 -5.60
CA LYS A 262 -10.05 -16.41 -6.28
C LYS A 262 -9.01 -16.85 -7.29
N VAL A 263 -8.25 -15.93 -7.86
CA VAL A 263 -7.13 -16.23 -8.75
C VAL A 263 -6.03 -15.19 -8.57
N VAL A 264 -4.78 -15.65 -8.50
CA VAL A 264 -3.61 -14.77 -8.49
C VAL A 264 -2.91 -14.83 -9.84
N ILE A 265 -2.51 -13.69 -10.37
CA ILE A 265 -1.77 -13.57 -11.63
C ILE A 265 -0.38 -13.01 -11.33
N GLY A 266 0.63 -13.88 -11.39
CA GLY A 266 2.03 -13.48 -11.23
C GLY A 266 2.55 -12.81 -12.49
N LEU A 267 3.00 -11.55 -12.38
CA LEU A 267 3.64 -10.79 -13.44
C LEU A 267 5.12 -11.18 -13.52
N GLY A 268 5.43 -12.18 -14.35
CA GLY A 268 6.74 -12.81 -14.44
C GLY A 268 6.88 -14.06 -13.56
N ARG A 269 7.89 -14.88 -13.87
CA ARG A 269 8.09 -16.21 -13.25
C ARG A 269 8.36 -16.11 -11.75
N PHE A 270 9.14 -15.12 -11.33
CA PHE A 270 9.40 -14.90 -9.91
C PHE A 270 8.10 -14.78 -9.11
N SER A 271 7.21 -13.86 -9.49
CA SER A 271 5.97 -13.63 -8.76
C SER A 271 5.06 -14.86 -8.77
N GLU A 272 4.94 -15.53 -9.92
CA GLU A 272 4.15 -16.76 -10.05
C GLU A 272 4.67 -17.85 -9.09
N GLU A 273 5.97 -18.16 -9.15
CA GLU A 273 6.59 -19.22 -8.36
C GLU A 273 6.57 -18.91 -6.87
N ARG A 274 6.83 -17.64 -6.50
CA ARG A 274 6.80 -17.22 -5.09
C ARG A 274 5.41 -17.30 -4.49
N VAL A 275 4.38 -16.83 -5.19
CA VAL A 275 3.00 -16.93 -4.70
C VAL A 275 2.58 -18.40 -4.58
N LYS A 276 2.92 -19.26 -5.57
CA LYS A 276 2.64 -20.71 -5.47
C LYS A 276 3.28 -21.33 -4.23
N ALA A 277 4.55 -21.05 -3.99
CA ALA A 277 5.28 -21.55 -2.83
C ALA A 277 4.68 -21.05 -1.51
N ALA A 278 4.29 -19.77 -1.44
CA ALA A 278 3.68 -19.17 -0.26
C ALA A 278 2.32 -19.81 0.06
N LEU A 279 1.45 -19.98 -0.94
CA LEU A 279 0.16 -20.64 -0.79
C LEU A 279 0.29 -22.11 -0.37
N GLN A 280 1.21 -22.85 -1.01
CA GLN A 280 1.49 -24.25 -0.66
C GLN A 280 1.96 -24.38 0.80
N SER A 281 2.87 -23.50 1.24
CA SER A 281 3.38 -23.50 2.61
C SER A 281 2.29 -23.12 3.63
N ALA A 282 1.30 -22.34 3.22
CA ALA A 282 0.14 -21.98 4.02
C ALA A 282 -1.01 -23.00 3.95
N GLY A 283 -0.84 -24.12 3.24
CA GLY A 283 -1.88 -25.15 3.08
C GLY A 283 -3.07 -24.73 2.21
N ILE A 284 -2.89 -23.74 1.33
CA ILE A 284 -3.94 -23.22 0.45
C ILE A 284 -3.75 -23.78 -0.96
N TYR A 285 -4.67 -24.65 -1.38
CA TYR A 285 -4.59 -25.37 -2.67
C TYR A 285 -5.70 -25.01 -3.65
N ASN A 286 -6.72 -24.28 -3.21
CA ASN A 286 -7.91 -23.96 -3.99
C ASN A 286 -7.85 -22.59 -4.70
N ILE A 287 -6.73 -21.88 -4.63
CA ILE A 287 -6.51 -20.60 -5.31
C ILE A 287 -5.52 -20.83 -6.47
N PRO A 288 -5.97 -20.86 -7.74
CA PRO A 288 -5.08 -20.96 -8.88
C PRO A 288 -4.14 -19.76 -8.97
N VAL A 289 -2.89 -20.04 -9.37
CA VAL A 289 -1.87 -19.03 -9.65
C VAL A 289 -1.44 -19.13 -11.11
N GLY A 290 -1.76 -18.09 -11.87
CA GLY A 290 -1.49 -17.95 -13.28
C GLY A 290 -0.20 -17.17 -13.57
N PHE A 291 0.38 -17.43 -14.75
CA PHE A 291 1.51 -16.68 -15.28
C PHE A 291 1.03 -15.63 -16.28
N LEU A 292 1.45 -14.39 -16.08
CA LEU A 292 1.39 -13.34 -17.09
C LEU A 292 2.82 -12.88 -17.41
N MET A 293 3.17 -12.84 -18.69
CA MET A 293 4.49 -12.36 -19.11
C MET A 293 4.76 -10.97 -18.54
N HIS A 294 5.95 -10.75 -17.99
CA HIS A 294 6.30 -9.42 -17.46
C HIS A 294 6.43 -8.39 -18.62
N PRO A 295 5.88 -7.17 -18.50
CA PRO A 295 5.90 -6.14 -19.56
C PRO A 295 7.27 -5.48 -19.81
N SER A 296 8.35 -5.97 -19.20
CA SER A 296 9.63 -5.26 -19.18
C SER A 296 10.28 -5.23 -20.56
N PRO A 297 10.89 -4.11 -20.98
CA PRO A 297 11.60 -4.03 -22.24
C PRO A 297 12.86 -4.91 -22.29
N ILE A 298 13.33 -5.42 -21.14
CA ILE A 298 14.43 -6.39 -21.07
C ILE A 298 14.04 -7.71 -21.74
N ASN A 299 12.75 -8.04 -21.81
CA ASN A 299 12.26 -9.22 -22.51
C ASN A 299 12.04 -8.90 -24.00
N PRO A 300 12.82 -9.47 -24.93
CA PRO A 300 12.67 -9.20 -26.37
C PRO A 300 11.30 -9.60 -26.92
N VAL A 301 10.64 -10.59 -26.31
CA VAL A 301 9.29 -11.02 -26.71
C VAL A 301 8.26 -9.94 -26.38
N ALA A 302 8.37 -9.29 -25.21
CA ALA A 302 7.45 -8.21 -24.82
C ALA A 302 7.53 -7.01 -25.77
N ASN A 303 8.70 -6.77 -26.37
CA ASN A 303 8.90 -5.69 -27.35
C ASN A 303 8.22 -5.96 -28.70
N ARG A 304 7.84 -7.21 -28.99
CA ARG A 304 7.16 -7.59 -30.24
C ARG A 304 5.63 -7.57 -30.15
N GLY A 305 5.07 -7.19 -29.00
CA GLY A 305 3.61 -7.10 -28.82
C GLY A 305 3.12 -7.67 -27.50
N TRP A 306 3.51 -7.07 -26.38
CA TRP A 306 3.09 -7.52 -25.05
C TRP A 306 1.56 -7.58 -24.88
N ASN A 307 0.81 -6.59 -25.37
CA ASN A 307 -0.65 -6.54 -25.21
C ASN A 307 -1.37 -7.76 -25.78
N ALA A 308 -0.96 -8.24 -26.97
CA ALA A 308 -1.56 -9.42 -27.59
C ALA A 308 -1.27 -10.70 -26.79
N ILE A 309 -0.05 -10.84 -26.27
CA ILE A 309 0.35 -11.94 -25.40
C ILE A 309 -0.45 -11.90 -24.10
N ALA A 310 -0.57 -10.72 -23.48
CA ALA A 310 -1.32 -10.53 -22.25
C ALA A 310 -2.79 -10.90 -22.43
N MET A 311 -3.42 -10.45 -23.51
CA MET A 311 -4.79 -10.80 -23.88
C MET A 311 -4.96 -12.33 -23.99
N GLN A 312 -4.07 -13.00 -24.73
CA GLN A 312 -4.12 -14.45 -24.92
C GLN A 312 -3.98 -15.19 -23.58
N GLN A 313 -2.99 -14.84 -22.76
CA GLN A 313 -2.75 -15.51 -21.48
C GLN A 313 -3.91 -15.30 -20.50
N LEU A 314 -4.46 -14.09 -20.41
CA LEU A 314 -5.61 -13.80 -19.56
C LEU A 314 -6.89 -14.52 -20.04
N SER A 315 -7.04 -14.70 -21.36
CA SER A 315 -8.13 -15.50 -21.93
C SER A 315 -8.01 -16.97 -21.57
N GLN A 316 -6.80 -17.55 -21.70
CA GLN A 316 -6.54 -18.96 -21.37
C GLN A 316 -6.77 -19.29 -19.90
N MET A 317 -6.56 -18.31 -19.02
CA MET A 317 -6.81 -18.43 -17.57
C MET A 317 -8.25 -18.09 -17.17
N ASP A 318 -9.14 -17.79 -18.13
CA ASP A 318 -10.53 -17.39 -17.89
C ASP A 318 -10.64 -16.21 -16.90
N VAL A 319 -9.73 -15.23 -17.06
CA VAL A 319 -9.69 -14.00 -16.25
C VAL A 319 -10.37 -12.84 -16.96
N LEU A 320 -10.39 -12.84 -18.30
CA LEU A 320 -11.01 -11.75 -19.08
C LEU A 320 -12.50 -11.55 -18.79
N ARG A 321 -13.23 -12.57 -18.34
CA ARG A 321 -14.64 -12.47 -17.91
C ARG A 321 -14.88 -11.39 -16.84
N TYR A 322 -13.87 -11.04 -16.04
CA TYR A 322 -13.97 -9.97 -15.05
C TYR A 322 -13.93 -8.57 -15.68
N PHE A 323 -13.29 -8.42 -16.84
CA PHE A 323 -13.08 -7.11 -17.49
C PHE A 323 -13.92 -6.93 -18.76
N MET A 324 -14.41 -8.03 -19.33
CA MET A 324 -15.20 -8.08 -20.56
C MET A 324 -16.49 -8.88 -20.31
N PRO A 325 -17.57 -8.22 -19.85
CA PRO A 325 -18.84 -8.91 -19.57
C PRO A 325 -19.42 -9.68 -20.77
N GLN A 326 -19.08 -9.24 -21.99
CA GLN A 326 -19.49 -9.86 -23.25
C GLN A 326 -18.83 -11.21 -23.58
N TYR A 327 -17.85 -11.66 -22.78
CA TYR A 327 -17.33 -13.05 -22.84
C TYR A 327 -18.07 -14.02 -21.91
N GLY A 328 -19.06 -13.54 -21.13
CA GLY A 328 -19.90 -14.37 -20.25
C GLY A 328 -21.15 -14.95 -20.92
N MET A 329 -21.33 -14.76 -22.23
CA MET A 329 -22.52 -15.17 -22.99
C MET A 329 -22.18 -16.08 -24.18
N THR A 330 -21.38 -17.13 -23.98
CA THR A 330 -21.32 -18.26 -24.93
C THR A 330 -20.76 -19.51 -24.25
N MET A 331 -21.53 -20.05 -23.30
CA MET A 331 -21.46 -21.47 -22.94
C MET A 331 -22.87 -21.91 -22.51
N TYR A 332 -23.72 -22.23 -23.49
CA TYR A 332 -24.85 -23.15 -23.34
C TYR A 332 -24.75 -24.20 -24.43
#